data_AF-A0A2A6D2Q1-F1
#
_entry.id   AF-A0A2A6D2Q1-F1
#
_cell.length_a   1.000
_cell.length_b   1.000
_cell.length_c   1.000
_cell.angle_alpha   90.00
_cell.angle_beta   90.00
_cell.angle_gamma   90.00
#
_symmetry.space_group_name_H-M   'P 1'
#
loop_
_entity.id
_entity.type
_entity.pdbx_description
1 polymer ?
#
loop_
_entity_poly.entity_id
_entity_poly.type
_entity_poly.pdbx_seq_one_letter_code
_entity_poly.pdbx_strand_id
1 'polypeptide(L)'
;MADVVCMPLIGRLGSPDLVTTFYVGMGLGALLPSALSFAQGINGSTWNFSYSVFIYIICVLDAVSLVAYFGILYLEKRKVNNNDEERTRTLSQTTTETKVEQVPVEVDSSLRSMLFPMLVTLIASSFQNAVLPAILPYATQPFEPTIYSLSTNLFVLTNPIFCFVQHFYSFSSTIHLSILSIITAIPTLFILVLSIAQLSIPAALLPIASGLSAGFLSLLRTAAASRIAHSSHPKALFICGFMTQFGSFVGAIIIFILANAFHIFISS
;
A
#
# COMPACT_ATOMS: atom_id res chain seq x y z
N MET A 1 -7.63 4.31 6.15
CA MET A 1 -8.66 3.74 7.06
C MET A 1 -8.99 2.28 6.73
N ALA A 2 -9.15 1.91 5.45
CA ALA A 2 -9.42 0.52 5.03
C ALA A 2 -8.36 -0.50 5.51
N ASP A 3 -7.06 -0.15 5.50
CA ASP A 3 -6.01 -1.07 5.97
C ASP A 3 -6.22 -1.52 7.43
N VAL A 4 -6.61 -0.61 8.31
CA VAL A 4 -6.73 -0.88 9.76
C VAL A 4 -7.93 -1.78 10.07
N VAL A 5 -8.96 -1.74 9.22
CA VAL A 5 -10.19 -2.53 9.40
C VAL A 5 -10.12 -3.85 8.65
N CYS A 6 -9.63 -3.85 7.41
CA CYS A 6 -9.61 -5.03 6.55
C CYS A 6 -8.44 -5.97 6.85
N MET A 7 -7.26 -5.46 7.21
CA MET A 7 -6.11 -6.33 7.49
C MET A 7 -6.34 -7.29 8.67
N PRO A 8 -6.86 -6.87 9.84
CA PRO A 8 -7.16 -7.80 10.92
C PRO A 8 -8.20 -8.86 10.52
N LEU A 9 -9.19 -8.47 9.71
CA LEU A 9 -10.23 -9.34 9.20
C LEU A 9 -9.65 -10.45 8.30
N ILE A 10 -8.76 -10.07 7.38
CA ILE A 10 -8.03 -10.99 6.50
C ILE A 10 -7.16 -11.95 7.32
N GLY A 11 -6.53 -11.46 8.39
CA GLY A 11 -5.73 -12.29 9.30
C GLY A 11 -6.53 -13.42 9.94
N ARG A 12 -7.80 -13.19 10.27
CA ARG A 12 -8.70 -14.22 10.83
C ARG A 12 -9.14 -15.28 9.81
N LEU A 13 -9.11 -14.96 8.52
CA LEU A 13 -9.37 -15.92 7.45
C LEU A 13 -8.19 -16.87 7.23
N GLY A 14 -6.97 -16.44 7.53
CA GLY A 14 -5.79 -17.31 7.64
C GLY A 14 -5.08 -17.63 6.34
N SER A 15 -5.41 -16.95 5.23
CA SER A 15 -4.76 -17.16 3.93
C SER A 15 -3.86 -15.97 3.56
N PRO A 16 -2.53 -16.14 3.45
CA PRO A 16 -1.61 -15.06 3.09
C PRO A 16 -1.88 -14.48 1.68
N ASP A 17 -2.48 -15.26 0.79
CA ASP A 17 -2.88 -14.83 -0.56
C ASP A 17 -4.00 -13.77 -0.56
N LEU A 18 -4.77 -13.66 0.52
CA LEU A 18 -5.77 -12.61 0.65
C LEU A 18 -5.12 -11.23 0.88
N VAL A 19 -3.92 -11.19 1.48
CA VAL A 19 -3.18 -9.94 1.70
C VAL A 19 -2.68 -9.38 0.38
N THR A 20 -2.09 -10.23 -0.47
CA THR A 20 -1.64 -9.82 -1.80
C THR A 20 -2.81 -9.37 -2.67
N THR A 21 -3.93 -10.11 -2.64
CA THR A 21 -5.16 -9.74 -3.35
C THR A 21 -5.75 -8.42 -2.86
N PHE A 22 -5.68 -8.13 -1.56
CA PHE A 22 -6.12 -6.85 -0.99
C PHE A 22 -5.29 -5.66 -1.52
N TYR A 23 -3.97 -5.77 -1.55
CA TYR A 23 -3.11 -4.72 -2.12
C TYR A 23 -3.32 -4.56 -3.63
N VAL A 24 -3.50 -5.66 -4.38
CA VAL A 24 -3.85 -5.60 -5.80
C VAL A 24 -5.19 -4.88 -5.99
N GLY A 25 -6.20 -5.19 -5.16
CA GLY A 25 -7.49 -4.52 -5.17
C GLY A 25 -7.40 -3.02 -4.90
N MET A 26 -6.59 -2.61 -3.91
CA MET A 26 -6.32 -1.19 -3.65
C MET A 26 -5.69 -0.48 -4.85
N GLY A 27 -4.75 -1.14 -5.54
CA GLY A 27 -4.14 -0.59 -6.76
C GLY A 27 -5.14 -0.52 -7.93
N LEU A 28 -5.98 -1.54 -8.10
CA LEU A 28 -6.98 -1.61 -9.17
C LEU A 28 -8.08 -0.54 -9.01
N GLY A 29 -8.46 -0.20 -7.78
CA GLY A 29 -9.43 0.87 -7.51
C GLY A 29 -9.00 2.23 -8.06
N ALA A 30 -7.70 2.52 -8.04
CA ALA A 30 -7.14 3.75 -8.61
C ALA A 30 -6.80 3.63 -10.12
N LEU A 31 -6.69 2.41 -10.65
CA LEU A 31 -6.29 2.15 -12.04
C LEU A 31 -7.32 2.66 -13.06
N LEU A 32 -8.59 2.30 -12.87
CA LEU A 32 -9.68 2.66 -13.79
C LEU A 32 -9.79 4.19 -13.97
N PRO A 33 -9.88 4.97 -12.86
CA PRO A 33 -9.84 6.43 -12.90
C PRO A 33 -8.61 6.99 -13.65
N SER A 34 -7.42 6.46 -13.37
CA SER A 34 -6.18 6.95 -13.97
C SER A 34 -5.99 6.54 -15.43
N ALA A 35 -6.44 5.36 -15.83
CA ALA A 35 -6.42 4.92 -17.22
C ALA A 35 -7.35 5.76 -18.08
N LEU A 36 -8.54 6.12 -17.56
CA LEU A 36 -9.47 7.03 -18.22
C LEU A 36 -8.91 8.45 -18.33
N SER A 37 -8.31 8.97 -17.25
CA SER A 37 -7.61 10.26 -17.24
C SER A 37 -6.46 10.30 -18.25
N PHE A 38 -5.66 9.24 -18.31
CA PHE A 38 -4.56 9.09 -19.25
C PHE A 38 -5.06 9.04 -20.70
N ALA A 39 -6.11 8.28 -20.98
CA ALA A 39 -6.73 8.22 -22.31
C ALA A 39 -7.29 9.58 -22.76
N GLN A 40 -7.81 10.39 -21.84
CA GLN A 40 -8.27 11.75 -22.11
C GLN A 40 -7.11 12.73 -22.34
N GLY A 41 -6.03 12.60 -21.55
CA GLY A 41 -4.87 13.49 -21.59
C GLY A 41 -3.92 13.29 -22.78
N ILE A 42 -3.93 12.12 -23.42
CA ILE A 42 -3.16 11.88 -24.64
C ILE A 42 -3.91 12.50 -25.84
N ASN A 43 -3.28 13.46 -26.51
CA ASN A 43 -3.68 14.08 -27.79
C ASN A 43 -4.82 15.12 -27.79
N GLY A 44 -5.18 15.73 -26.66
CA GLY A 44 -6.19 16.80 -26.68
C GLY A 44 -7.52 16.36 -27.30
N SER A 45 -7.88 15.09 -27.08
CA SER A 45 -9.07 14.50 -27.63
C SER A 45 -10.31 15.32 -27.26
N THR A 46 -11.22 15.54 -28.20
CA THR A 46 -12.47 16.30 -28.00
C THR A 46 -13.46 15.63 -27.04
N TRP A 47 -13.13 14.43 -26.55
CA TRP A 47 -13.93 13.63 -25.64
C TRP A 47 -13.62 14.03 -24.20
N ASN A 48 -14.03 15.23 -23.82
CA ASN A 48 -13.99 15.67 -22.43
C ASN A 48 -15.04 14.89 -21.64
N PHE A 49 -14.60 13.91 -20.89
CA PHE A 49 -15.46 13.16 -19.99
C PHE A 49 -15.90 14.11 -18.86
N SER A 50 -17.20 14.23 -18.64
CA SER A 50 -17.69 15.05 -17.52
C SER A 50 -17.20 14.45 -16.21
N TYR A 51 -16.79 15.31 -15.28
CA TYR A 51 -16.44 14.93 -13.91
C TYR A 51 -17.55 14.11 -13.23
N SER A 52 -18.81 14.27 -13.67
CA SER A 52 -19.93 13.47 -13.19
C SER A 52 -19.76 11.98 -13.45
N VAL A 53 -19.27 11.59 -14.64
CA VAL A 53 -19.11 10.18 -14.99
C VAL A 53 -17.91 9.57 -14.26
N PHE A 54 -16.86 10.36 -14.03
CA PHE A 54 -15.76 9.97 -13.12
C PHE A 54 -16.28 9.66 -11.71
N ILE A 55 -17.12 10.54 -11.15
CA ILE A 55 -17.74 10.32 -9.84
C ILE A 55 -18.61 9.06 -9.83
N TYR A 56 -19.43 8.84 -10.86
CA TYR A 56 -20.25 7.61 -10.96
C TYR A 56 -19.39 6.34 -10.97
N ILE A 57 -18.27 6.34 -11.69
CA ILE A 57 -17.35 5.19 -11.72
C ILE A 57 -16.76 4.94 -10.32
N ILE A 58 -16.29 5.99 -9.64
CA ILE A 58 -15.79 5.88 -8.26
C ILE A 58 -16.89 5.35 -7.32
N CYS A 59 -18.11 5.89 -7.41
CA CYS A 59 -19.23 5.44 -6.58
C CYS A 59 -19.56 3.95 -6.80
N VAL A 60 -19.52 3.46 -8.05
CA VAL A 60 -19.72 2.04 -8.34
C VAL A 60 -18.60 1.18 -7.76
N LEU A 61 -17.34 1.61 -7.89
CA LEU A 61 -16.18 0.91 -7.33
C LEU A 61 -16.24 0.85 -5.79
N ASP A 62 -16.66 1.95 -5.14
CA ASP A 62 -16.86 2.00 -3.69
C ASP A 62 -18.02 1.09 -3.26
N ALA A 63 -19.13 1.07 -3.99
CA ALA A 63 -20.26 0.19 -3.72
C ALA A 63 -19.86 -1.29 -3.83
N VAL A 64 -19.10 -1.67 -4.86
CA VAL A 64 -18.56 -3.04 -5.02
C VAL A 64 -17.64 -3.39 -3.84
N SER A 65 -16.77 -2.47 -3.43
CA SER A 65 -15.87 -2.64 -2.29
C SER A 65 -16.65 -2.83 -0.97
N LEU A 66 -17.74 -2.08 -0.78
CA LEU A 66 -18.64 -2.19 0.36
C LEU A 66 -19.33 -3.56 0.41
N VAL A 67 -19.86 -4.03 -0.73
CA VAL A 67 -20.48 -5.37 -0.84
C VAL A 67 -19.46 -6.47 -0.53
N ALA A 68 -18.24 -6.36 -1.06
CA ALA A 68 -17.16 -7.30 -0.76
C ALA A 68 -16.82 -7.32 0.74
N TYR A 69 -16.75 -6.15 1.38
CA TYR A 69 -16.52 -6.04 2.83
C TYR A 69 -17.61 -6.75 3.65
N PHE A 70 -18.90 -6.51 3.34
CA PHE A 70 -20.00 -7.23 3.99
C PHE A 70 -19.95 -8.74 3.72
N GLY A 71 -19.52 -9.15 2.53
CA GLY A 71 -19.27 -10.56 2.21
C GLY A 71 -18.21 -11.19 3.11
N ILE A 72 -17.09 -10.50 3.34
CA ILE A 72 -16.03 -10.99 4.24
C ILE A 72 -16.53 -11.04 5.69
N LEU A 73 -17.28 -10.02 6.15
CA LEU A 73 -17.90 -10.05 7.49
C LEU A 73 -18.87 -11.24 7.65
N TYR A 74 -19.64 -11.55 6.62
CA TYR A 74 -20.53 -12.70 6.62
C TYR A 74 -19.76 -14.02 6.70
N LEU A 75 -18.68 -14.15 5.92
CA LEU A 75 -17.80 -15.32 5.95
C LEU A 75 -17.07 -15.47 7.28
N GLU A 76 -16.58 -14.38 7.87
CA GLU A 76 -15.97 -14.38 9.19
C GLU A 76 -16.98 -14.84 10.25
N LYS A 77 -18.17 -14.25 10.28
CA LYS A 77 -19.24 -14.64 11.22
C LYS A 77 -19.61 -16.11 11.07
N ARG A 78 -19.68 -16.62 9.83
CA ARG A 78 -19.94 -18.04 9.55
C ARG A 78 -18.79 -18.93 10.05
N LYS A 79 -17.53 -18.53 9.85
CA LYS A 79 -16.36 -19.28 10.31
C LYS A 79 -16.27 -19.33 11.84
N VAL A 80 -16.55 -18.21 12.52
CA VAL A 80 -16.65 -18.15 13.99
C VAL A 80 -17.74 -19.09 14.50
N ASN A 81 -18.94 -19.03 13.90
CA ASN A 81 -20.06 -19.88 14.31
C ASN A 81 -19.76 -21.38 14.10
N ASN A 82 -19.13 -21.75 12.98
CA ASN A 82 -18.68 -23.13 12.74
C ASN A 82 -17.62 -23.58 13.76
N ASN A 83 -16.65 -22.72 14.08
CA ASN A 83 -15.61 -23.03 15.08
C ASN A 83 -16.21 -23.18 16.48
N ASP A 84 -17.20 -22.37 16.85
CA ASP A 84 -17.90 -22.48 18.14
C ASP A 84 -18.75 -23.76 18.21
N GLU A 85 -19.42 -24.15 17.12
CA GLU A 85 -20.13 -25.44 17.03
C GLU A 85 -19.16 -26.63 17.12
N GLU A 86 -18.01 -26.57 16.46
CA GLU A 86 -16.98 -27.62 16.51
C GLU A 86 -16.38 -27.74 17.91
N ARG A 87 -16.04 -26.62 18.55
CA ARG A 87 -15.52 -26.56 19.93
C ARG A 87 -16.53 -27.08 20.94
N THR A 88 -17.83 -26.84 20.72
CA THR A 88 -18.91 -27.37 21.57
C THR A 88 -19.03 -28.90 21.43
N ARG A 89 -18.79 -29.46 20.23
CA ARG A 89 -18.73 -30.91 19.99
C ARG A 89 -17.49 -31.55 20.61
N THR A 90 -16.32 -30.90 20.55
CA THR A 90 -15.09 -31.40 21.18
C THR A 90 -15.16 -31.33 22.71
N LEU A 91 -15.74 -30.26 23.27
CA LEU A 91 -15.89 -30.10 24.73
C LEU A 91 -16.80 -31.17 25.35
N SER A 92 -17.78 -31.67 24.57
CA SER A 92 -18.63 -32.80 24.97
C SER A 92 -17.88 -34.14 25.01
N GLN A 93 -16.70 -34.24 24.40
CA GLN A 93 -15.84 -35.43 24.41
C GLN A 93 -14.63 -35.32 25.38
N THR A 94 -14.28 -34.13 25.86
CA THR A 94 -13.04 -33.87 26.65
C THR A 94 -13.32 -33.35 28.06
N THR A 95 -14.30 -33.91 28.77
CA THR A 95 -14.57 -33.54 30.20
C THR A 95 -13.61 -34.19 31.20
N THR A 96 -12.55 -34.87 30.76
CA THR A 96 -11.49 -35.36 31.66
C THR A 96 -10.14 -34.83 31.21
N GLU A 97 -9.55 -34.02 32.10
CA GLU A 97 -8.13 -33.65 32.19
C GLU A 97 -7.59 -32.40 31.45
N THR A 98 -7.26 -31.41 32.30
CA THR A 98 -5.97 -30.69 32.37
C THR A 98 -5.89 -29.25 31.85
N LYS A 99 -6.00 -28.35 32.84
CA LYS A 99 -5.07 -27.29 33.28
C LYS A 99 -4.64 -26.18 32.31
N VAL A 100 -4.96 -24.98 32.76
CA VAL A 100 -4.46 -23.66 32.37
C VAL A 100 -2.92 -23.64 32.29
N GLU A 101 -2.40 -23.38 31.08
CA GLU A 101 -1.02 -22.95 30.88
C GLU A 101 -1.00 -21.59 30.19
N GLN A 102 -0.60 -20.58 30.94
CA GLN A 102 -0.28 -19.25 30.44
C GLN A 102 1.15 -19.28 29.89
N VAL A 103 1.35 -18.86 28.63
CA VAL A 103 2.69 -18.71 28.02
C VAL A 103 2.94 -17.21 27.72
N PRO A 104 3.76 -16.49 28.52
CA PRO A 104 4.11 -15.09 28.23
C PRO A 104 5.43 -14.89 27.47
N VAL A 105 6.15 -15.94 27.07
CA VAL A 105 7.59 -15.81 26.67
C VAL A 105 7.84 -15.80 25.14
N GLU A 106 6.90 -16.22 24.29
CA GLU A 106 7.08 -16.22 22.81
C GLU A 106 6.78 -14.87 22.11
N VAL A 107 6.20 -13.90 22.82
CA VAL A 107 5.68 -12.66 22.21
C VAL A 107 6.82 -11.70 21.82
N ASP A 108 7.88 -11.61 22.61
CA ASP A 108 8.98 -10.65 22.37
C ASP A 108 9.91 -11.05 21.21
N SER A 109 10.18 -12.34 21.02
CA SER A 109 11.01 -12.83 19.90
C SER A 109 10.30 -12.66 18.55
N SER A 110 8.99 -12.86 18.53
CA SER A 110 8.13 -12.68 17.36
C SER A 110 8.05 -11.20 16.92
N LEU A 111 7.91 -10.28 17.88
CA LEU A 111 7.95 -8.84 17.60
C LEU A 111 9.29 -8.40 17.01
N ARG A 112 10.41 -8.92 17.51
CA ARG A 112 11.75 -8.59 17.02
C ARG A 112 11.96 -8.97 15.56
N SER A 113 11.45 -10.13 15.13
CA SER A 113 11.47 -10.58 13.73
C SER A 113 10.61 -9.69 12.82
N MET A 114 9.55 -9.10 13.39
CA MET A 114 8.61 -8.24 12.68
C MET A 114 9.06 -6.76 12.60
N LEU A 115 10.05 -6.34 13.41
CA LEU A 115 10.55 -4.96 13.43
C LEU A 115 11.01 -4.46 12.06
N PHE A 116 11.79 -5.26 11.35
CA PHE A 116 12.31 -4.89 10.04
C PHE A 116 11.19 -4.65 9.00
N PRO A 117 10.27 -5.60 8.73
CA PRO A 117 9.19 -5.35 7.77
C PRO A 117 8.20 -4.28 8.24
N MET A 118 8.03 -4.06 9.55
CA MET A 118 7.27 -2.91 10.06
C MET A 118 7.90 -1.57 9.69
N LEU A 119 9.21 -1.43 9.90
CA LEU A 119 9.94 -0.21 9.55
C LEU A 119 9.89 0.05 8.04
N VAL A 120 10.07 -1.01 7.23
CA VAL A 120 9.93 -0.94 5.78
C VAL A 120 8.52 -0.48 5.38
N THR A 121 7.48 -1.04 5.99
CA THR A 121 6.08 -0.64 5.72
C THR A 121 5.84 0.82 6.07
N LEU A 122 6.36 1.26 7.21
CA LEU A 122 6.24 2.65 7.68
C LEU A 122 6.90 3.61 6.68
N ILE A 123 8.18 3.38 6.34
CA ILE A 123 8.93 4.25 5.43
C ILE A 123 8.29 4.25 4.03
N ALA A 124 8.00 3.07 3.48
CA ALA A 124 7.43 2.96 2.15
C ALA A 124 6.06 3.66 2.06
N SER A 125 5.24 3.60 3.12
CA SER A 125 3.95 4.27 3.17
C SER A 125 4.06 5.78 3.37
N SER A 126 5.10 6.26 4.07
CA SER A 126 5.43 7.69 4.13
C SER A 126 5.74 8.23 2.74
N PHE A 127 6.60 7.53 1.99
CA PHE A 127 7.03 7.99 0.67
C PHE A 127 5.92 7.92 -0.38
N GLN A 128 5.23 6.78 -0.46
CA GLN A 128 4.22 6.54 -1.49
C GLN A 128 3.01 7.48 -1.36
N ASN A 129 2.54 7.71 -0.13
CA ASN A 129 1.24 8.36 0.09
C ASN A 129 1.37 9.85 0.48
N ALA A 130 2.54 10.29 0.94
CA ALA A 130 2.71 11.67 1.41
C ALA A 130 3.86 12.39 0.69
N VAL A 131 5.08 11.84 0.74
CA VAL A 131 6.26 12.56 0.23
C VAL A 131 6.21 12.72 -1.29
N LEU A 132 6.07 11.62 -2.04
CA LEU A 132 6.11 11.67 -3.51
C LEU A 132 5.00 12.53 -4.12
N PRO A 133 3.72 12.40 -3.70
CA PRO A 133 2.66 13.28 -4.20
C PRO A 133 2.91 14.77 -3.88
N ALA A 134 3.53 15.07 -2.74
CA ALA A 134 3.84 16.45 -2.34
C ALA A 134 5.02 17.04 -3.11
N ILE A 135 6.04 16.23 -3.46
CA ILE A 135 7.23 16.73 -4.16
C ILE A 135 7.12 16.72 -5.69
N LEU A 136 6.23 15.91 -6.25
CA LEU A 136 6.09 15.74 -7.69
C LEU A 136 5.78 17.07 -8.43
N PRO A 137 4.93 17.98 -7.91
CA PRO A 137 4.73 19.30 -8.52
C PRO A 137 6.04 20.12 -8.59
N TYR A 138 6.87 20.09 -7.55
CA TYR A 138 8.15 20.82 -7.55
C TYR A 138 9.18 20.19 -8.50
N ALA A 139 9.25 18.86 -8.55
CA ALA A 139 10.14 18.14 -9.47
C ALA A 139 9.78 18.35 -10.96
N THR A 140 8.51 18.64 -11.24
CA THR A 140 8.00 18.85 -12.61
C THR A 140 8.02 20.32 -13.04
N GLN A 141 8.31 21.25 -12.13
CA GLN A 141 8.29 22.69 -12.38
C GLN A 141 9.15 23.17 -13.58
N PRO A 142 10.37 22.64 -13.83
CA PRO A 142 11.17 23.09 -14.98
C PRO A 142 10.72 22.49 -16.32
N PHE A 143 9.66 21.67 -16.35
CA PHE A 143 9.17 20.98 -17.53
C PHE A 143 7.80 21.49 -17.98
N GLU A 144 7.35 21.01 -19.15
CA GLU A 144 6.01 21.29 -19.65
C GLU A 144 4.92 20.68 -18.75
N PRO A 145 3.72 21.29 -18.68
CA PRO A 145 2.59 20.77 -17.89
C PRO A 145 2.19 19.32 -18.23
N THR A 146 2.46 18.90 -19.47
CA THR A 146 2.24 17.53 -19.95
C THR A 146 3.05 16.49 -19.16
N ILE A 147 4.27 16.84 -18.73
CA ILE A 147 5.16 15.97 -17.96
C ILE A 147 4.62 15.72 -16.56
N TYR A 148 4.00 16.72 -15.94
CA TYR A 148 3.34 16.56 -14.64
C TYR A 148 2.16 15.58 -14.71
N SER A 149 1.28 15.77 -15.70
CA SER A 149 0.15 14.87 -15.91
C SER A 149 0.60 13.45 -16.24
N LEU A 150 1.60 13.30 -17.12
CA LEU A 150 2.17 12.00 -17.48
C LEU A 150 2.80 11.29 -16.26
N SER A 151 3.58 12.01 -15.45
CA SER A 151 4.20 11.46 -14.24
C SER A 151 3.15 11.01 -13.23
N THR A 152 2.14 11.83 -12.97
CA THR A 152 1.05 11.49 -12.05
C THR A 152 0.26 10.28 -12.53
N ASN A 153 -0.02 10.18 -13.83
CA ASN A 153 -0.72 9.05 -14.40
C ASN A 153 0.11 7.76 -14.33
N LEU A 154 1.39 7.80 -14.69
CA LEU A 154 2.29 6.63 -14.58
C LEU A 154 2.45 6.19 -13.12
N PHE A 155 2.60 7.14 -12.20
CA PHE A 155 2.68 6.87 -10.76
C PHE A 155 1.49 6.04 -10.27
N VAL A 156 0.26 6.37 -10.67
CA VAL A 156 -0.93 5.61 -10.26
C VAL A 156 -1.09 4.31 -11.05
N LEU A 157 -0.83 4.32 -12.35
CA LEU A 157 -1.00 3.15 -13.23
C LEU A 157 -0.06 2.00 -12.86
N THR A 158 1.17 2.30 -12.43
CA THR A 158 2.19 1.29 -12.15
C THR A 158 1.91 0.51 -10.85
N ASN A 159 1.21 1.10 -9.87
CA ASN A 159 0.90 0.46 -8.58
C ASN A 159 0.29 -0.95 -8.69
N PRO A 160 -0.86 -1.15 -9.35
CA PRO A 160 -1.47 -2.47 -9.48
C PRO A 160 -0.64 -3.45 -10.31
N ILE A 161 0.07 -2.97 -11.34
CA ILE A 161 0.94 -3.80 -12.18
C ILE A 161 2.00 -4.46 -11.30
N PHE A 162 2.63 -3.67 -10.45
CA PHE A 162 3.68 -4.12 -9.55
C PHE A 162 3.13 -4.96 -8.41
N CYS A 163 1.98 -4.61 -7.82
CA CYS A 163 1.31 -5.49 -6.86
C CYS A 163 0.98 -6.87 -7.44
N PHE A 164 0.63 -6.95 -8.74
CA PHE A 164 0.36 -8.22 -9.41
C PHE A 164 1.62 -9.09 -9.59
N VAL A 165 2.81 -8.47 -9.74
CA VAL A 165 4.09 -9.20 -9.80
C VAL A 165 4.33 -10.02 -8.52
N GLN A 166 3.90 -9.52 -7.35
CA GLN A 166 3.99 -10.25 -6.07
C GLN A 166 3.20 -11.57 -6.11
N HIS A 167 2.13 -11.65 -6.89
CA HIS A 167 1.35 -12.89 -7.01
C HIS A 167 2.16 -14.02 -7.66
N PHE A 168 3.00 -13.69 -8.65
CA PHE A 168 3.87 -14.66 -9.30
C PHE A 168 5.18 -14.92 -8.53
N TYR A 169 5.63 -13.94 -7.74
CA TYR A 169 6.89 -14.04 -7.00
C TYR A 169 6.72 -13.62 -5.54
N SER A 170 6.73 -14.61 -4.64
CA SER A 170 6.63 -14.36 -3.20
C SER A 170 7.98 -13.90 -2.64
N PHE A 171 8.13 -12.59 -2.43
CA PHE A 171 9.30 -11.99 -1.77
C PHE A 171 9.26 -12.24 -0.25
N SER A 172 9.34 -13.51 0.16
CA SER A 172 9.27 -13.96 1.55
C SER A 172 10.65 -14.21 2.17
N SER A 173 11.71 -13.55 1.71
CA SER A 173 13.01 -13.56 2.40
C SER A 173 13.44 -12.14 2.84
N THR A 174 14.09 -12.03 3.99
CA THR A 174 14.55 -10.75 4.54
C THR A 174 15.57 -10.11 3.62
N ILE A 175 16.39 -10.94 2.96
CA ILE A 175 17.34 -10.51 1.94
C ILE A 175 16.60 -9.90 0.75
N HIS A 176 15.51 -10.52 0.29
CA HIS A 176 14.71 -10.01 -0.81
C HIS A 176 14.08 -8.66 -0.47
N LEU A 177 13.55 -8.49 0.74
CA LEU A 177 13.04 -7.20 1.21
C LEU A 177 14.13 -6.13 1.30
N SER A 178 15.33 -6.47 1.76
CA SER A 178 16.46 -5.53 1.82
C SER A 178 16.90 -5.11 0.42
N ILE A 179 17.07 -6.05 -0.52
CA ILE A 179 17.42 -5.76 -1.91
C ILE A 179 16.36 -4.87 -2.56
N LEU A 180 15.07 -5.21 -2.38
CA LEU A 180 13.96 -4.44 -2.92
C LEU A 180 13.91 -3.02 -2.34
N SER A 181 14.25 -2.86 -1.05
CA SER A 181 14.35 -1.53 -0.42
C SER A 181 15.43 -0.67 -1.07
N ILE A 182 16.59 -1.25 -1.37
CA ILE A 182 17.70 -0.53 -2.04
C ILE A 182 17.30 -0.15 -3.47
N ILE A 183 16.69 -1.07 -4.23
CA ILE A 183 16.21 -0.80 -5.59
C ILE A 183 15.17 0.33 -5.58
N THR A 184 14.24 0.30 -4.62
CA THR A 184 13.19 1.31 -4.47
C THR A 184 13.76 2.69 -4.14
N ALA A 185 14.86 2.76 -3.39
CA ALA A 185 15.47 4.02 -3.00
C ALA A 185 16.00 4.83 -4.19
N ILE A 186 16.51 4.17 -5.25
CA ILE A 186 17.13 4.82 -6.41
C ILE A 186 16.17 5.79 -7.14
N PRO A 187 15.03 5.35 -7.70
CA PRO A 187 14.12 6.25 -8.40
C PRO A 187 13.47 7.28 -7.44
N THR A 188 13.28 6.92 -6.18
CA THR A 188 12.69 7.79 -5.16
C THR A 188 13.63 8.95 -4.80
N LEU A 189 14.91 8.67 -4.57
CA LEU A 189 15.94 9.68 -4.34
C LEU A 189 16.15 10.56 -5.57
N PHE A 190 16.08 9.97 -6.77
CA PHE A 190 16.18 10.74 -8.01
C PHE A 190 15.10 11.82 -8.10
N ILE A 191 13.82 11.49 -7.85
CA ILE A 191 12.73 12.48 -7.85
C ILE A 191 12.93 13.52 -6.74
N LEU A 192 13.40 13.11 -5.56
CA LEU A 192 13.69 14.01 -4.46
C LEU A 192 14.80 15.03 -4.82
N VAL A 193 15.88 14.58 -5.44
CA VAL A 193 16.95 15.46 -5.90
C VAL A 193 16.43 16.45 -6.95
N LEU A 194 15.61 16.00 -7.89
CA LEU A 194 15.01 16.88 -8.90
C LEU A 194 14.09 17.93 -8.28
N SER A 195 13.35 17.59 -7.23
CA SER A 195 12.47 18.55 -6.53
C SER A 195 13.23 19.69 -5.83
N ILE A 196 14.52 19.50 -5.55
CA ILE A 196 15.36 20.48 -4.84
C ILE A 196 16.29 21.22 -5.81
N ALA A 197 16.94 20.51 -6.72
CA ALA A 197 18.06 21.04 -7.51
C ALA A 197 17.72 21.40 -8.97
N GLN A 198 16.50 21.12 -9.44
CA GLN A 198 16.01 21.44 -10.80
C GLN A 198 17.06 21.20 -11.92
N LEU A 199 17.67 20.01 -11.92
CA LEU A 199 18.69 19.64 -12.91
C LEU A 199 18.12 19.60 -14.33
N SER A 200 18.92 20.04 -15.30
CA SER A 200 18.60 19.92 -16.74
C SER A 200 18.77 18.47 -17.21
N ILE A 201 17.70 17.68 -17.06
CA ILE A 201 17.63 16.28 -17.51
C ILE A 201 16.65 16.12 -18.68
N PRO A 202 16.70 15.00 -19.43
CA PRO A 202 15.68 14.68 -20.41
C PRO A 202 14.29 14.58 -19.76
N ALA A 203 13.31 15.31 -20.30
CA ALA A 203 11.95 15.41 -19.74
C ALA A 203 11.24 14.05 -19.55
N ALA A 204 11.53 13.07 -20.42
CA ALA A 204 10.96 11.73 -20.35
C ALA A 204 11.41 10.91 -19.12
N LEU A 205 12.53 11.27 -18.50
CA LEU A 205 13.11 10.50 -17.40
C LEU A 205 12.30 10.64 -16.10
N LEU A 206 11.65 11.79 -15.90
CA LEU A 206 10.86 12.07 -14.70
C LEU A 206 9.58 11.22 -14.62
N PRO A 207 8.75 11.11 -15.67
CA PRO A 207 7.61 10.19 -15.67
C PRO A 207 8.02 8.73 -15.47
N ILE A 208 9.10 8.28 -16.12
CA ILE A 208 9.62 6.92 -15.96
C ILE A 208 10.02 6.67 -14.50
N ALA A 209 10.77 7.60 -13.90
CA ALA A 209 11.18 7.49 -12.50
C ALA A 209 9.97 7.49 -11.55
N SER A 210 8.95 8.30 -11.81
CA SER A 210 7.72 8.34 -11.00
C SER A 210 6.95 7.03 -11.03
N GLY A 211 6.79 6.42 -12.21
CA GLY A 211 6.17 5.10 -12.36
C GLY A 211 6.99 4.01 -11.67
N LEU A 212 8.31 3.97 -11.89
CA LEU A 212 9.20 3.01 -11.24
C LEU A 212 9.19 3.14 -9.71
N SER A 213 9.25 4.38 -9.19
CA SER A 213 9.21 4.64 -7.76
C SER A 213 7.89 4.13 -7.15
N ALA A 214 6.75 4.44 -7.76
CA ALA A 214 5.45 3.97 -7.30
C ALA A 214 5.34 2.43 -7.32
N GLY A 215 5.75 1.83 -8.44
CA GLY A 215 5.73 0.39 -8.61
C GLY A 215 6.56 -0.32 -7.56
N PHE A 216 7.83 0.05 -7.42
CA PHE A 216 8.73 -0.57 -6.46
C PHE A 216 8.30 -0.34 -5.01
N LEU A 217 7.81 0.85 -4.65
CA LEU A 217 7.25 1.13 -3.32
C LEU A 217 6.02 0.26 -3.03
N SER A 218 5.14 0.05 -4.01
CA SER A 218 3.97 -0.82 -3.83
C SER A 218 4.32 -2.31 -3.77
N LEU A 219 5.30 -2.76 -4.55
CA LEU A 219 5.89 -4.09 -4.36
C LEU A 219 6.48 -4.24 -2.96
N LEU A 220 7.25 -3.25 -2.50
CA LEU A 220 7.91 -3.27 -1.20
C LEU A 220 6.90 -3.33 -0.05
N ARG A 221 5.82 -2.54 -0.11
CA ARG A 221 4.72 -2.60 0.86
C ARG A 221 4.02 -3.96 0.85
N THR A 222 3.70 -4.48 -0.33
CA THR A 222 2.99 -5.77 -0.45
C THR A 222 3.86 -6.92 0.06
N ALA A 223 5.15 -6.93 -0.27
CA ALA A 223 6.12 -7.89 0.22
C ALA A 223 6.30 -7.81 1.74
N ALA A 224 6.41 -6.60 2.30
CA ALA A 224 6.52 -6.40 3.75
C ALA A 224 5.25 -6.85 4.48
N ALA A 225 4.07 -6.56 3.94
CA ALA A 225 2.80 -7.02 4.48
C ALA A 225 2.64 -8.54 4.42
N SER A 226 2.99 -9.17 3.30
CA SER A 226 3.00 -10.63 3.16
C SER A 226 3.95 -11.28 4.19
N ARG A 227 5.09 -10.65 4.44
CA ARG A 227 6.04 -11.10 5.48
C ARG A 227 5.49 -10.99 6.89
N ILE A 228 4.83 -9.88 7.20
CA ILE A 228 4.16 -9.70 8.48
C ILE A 228 3.03 -10.72 8.64
N ALA A 229 2.27 -11.00 7.58
CA ALA A 229 1.17 -11.95 7.60
C ALA A 229 1.59 -13.40 7.89
N HIS A 230 2.83 -13.78 7.54
CA HIS A 230 3.39 -15.10 7.87
C HIS A 230 3.92 -15.22 9.31
N SER A 231 3.98 -14.12 10.06
CA SER A 231 4.42 -14.19 11.47
C SER A 231 3.34 -14.81 12.34
N SER A 232 3.76 -15.59 13.36
CA SER A 232 2.83 -16.23 14.31
C SER A 232 2.08 -15.25 15.22
N HIS A 233 2.33 -13.93 15.08
CA HIS A 233 1.78 -12.94 16.00
C HIS A 233 0.31 -12.64 15.71
N PRO A 234 -0.62 -12.79 16.69
CA PRO A 234 -2.06 -12.70 16.46
C PRO A 234 -2.54 -11.31 16.00
N LYS A 235 -1.73 -10.27 16.23
CA LYS A 235 -2.02 -8.88 15.82
C LYS A 235 -1.16 -8.40 14.66
N ALA A 236 -0.43 -9.28 13.98
CA ALA A 236 0.53 -8.91 12.93
C ALA A 236 -0.08 -8.01 11.85
N LEU A 237 -1.20 -8.43 11.25
CA LEU A 237 -1.87 -7.68 10.20
C LEU A 237 -2.47 -6.35 10.69
N PHE A 238 -2.98 -6.30 11.93
CA PHE A 238 -3.42 -5.04 12.54
C PHE A 238 -2.25 -4.05 12.66
N ILE A 239 -1.11 -4.51 13.15
CA ILE A 239 0.08 -3.68 13.30
C ILE A 239 0.60 -3.22 11.94
N CYS A 240 0.55 -4.06 10.90
CA CYS A 240 0.88 -3.65 9.52
C CYS A 240 0.00 -2.50 9.04
N GLY A 241 -1.33 -2.61 9.20
CA GLY A 241 -2.27 -1.56 8.84
C GLY A 241 -2.05 -0.27 9.64
N PHE A 242 -1.79 -0.39 10.95
CA PHE A 242 -1.43 0.76 11.80
C PHE A 242 -0.14 1.43 11.33
N MET A 243 0.92 0.68 11.07
CA MET A 243 2.21 1.22 10.61
C MET A 243 2.11 1.89 9.24
N THR A 244 1.26 1.38 8.35
CA THR A 244 0.97 2.01 7.05
C THR A 244 0.38 3.40 7.24
N GLN A 245 -0.68 3.51 8.04
CA GLN A 245 -1.37 4.79 8.27
C GLN A 245 -0.52 5.77 9.07
N PHE A 246 0.17 5.27 10.11
CA PHE A 246 1.07 6.08 10.92
C PHE A 246 2.26 6.60 10.10
N GLY A 247 2.83 5.78 9.22
CA GLY A 247 3.88 6.20 8.29
C GLY A 247 3.42 7.34 7.39
N SER A 248 2.27 7.19 6.72
CA SER A 248 1.73 8.27 5.87
C SER A 248 1.46 9.57 6.64
N PHE A 249 0.96 9.47 7.88
CA PHE A 249 0.78 10.63 8.76
C PHE A 249 2.11 11.33 9.09
N VAL A 250 3.12 10.57 9.53
CA VAL A 250 4.46 11.10 9.85
C VAL A 250 5.10 11.71 8.60
N GLY A 251 5.00 11.03 7.45
CA GLY A 251 5.49 11.52 6.16
C GLY A 251 4.83 12.85 5.76
N ALA A 252 3.52 13.00 5.97
CA ALA A 252 2.79 14.23 5.69
C ALA A 252 3.26 15.40 6.56
N ILE A 253 3.46 15.18 7.87
CA ILE A 253 4.01 16.21 8.78
C ILE A 253 5.40 16.62 8.35
N ILE A 254 6.28 15.64 8.10
CA ILE A 254 7.67 15.91 7.69
C ILE A 254 7.67 16.73 6.40
N ILE A 255 6.99 16.27 5.35
CA ILE A 255 7.04 16.96 4.07
C ILE A 255 6.38 18.34 4.13
N PHE A 256 5.32 18.50 4.93
CA PHE A 256 4.69 19.79 5.17
C PHE A 256 5.64 20.79 5.84
N ILE A 257 6.39 20.36 6.86
CA ILE A 257 7.38 21.20 7.54
C ILE A 257 8.53 21.55 6.57
N LEU A 258 9.05 20.57 5.82
CA LEU A 258 10.11 20.80 4.85
C LEU A 258 9.69 21.79 3.75
N ALA A 259 8.46 21.67 3.26
CA ALA A 259 7.93 22.55 2.22
C ALA A 259 7.59 23.95 2.74
N ASN A 260 6.90 24.06 3.87
CA ASN A 260 6.34 25.34 4.32
C ASN A 260 7.18 26.09 5.34
N ALA A 261 7.96 25.40 6.18
CA ALA A 261 8.79 26.05 7.20
C ALA A 261 10.22 26.27 6.71
N PHE A 262 10.79 25.31 5.99
CA PHE A 262 12.18 25.38 5.51
C PHE A 262 12.29 25.85 4.05
N HIS A 263 11.18 25.94 3.30
CA HIS A 263 11.17 26.34 1.89
C HIS A 263 12.22 25.60 1.03
N ILE A 264 12.45 24.31 1.33
CA ILE A 264 13.50 23.51 0.69
C ILE A 264 13.18 23.25 -0.79
N PHE A 265 11.90 23.18 -1.13
CA PHE A 265 11.47 22.99 -2.50
C PHE A 265 11.35 24.34 -3.19
N ILE A 266 11.99 24.45 -4.35
CA ILE A 266 11.94 25.65 -5.18
C ILE A 266 10.53 25.72 -5.78
N SER A 267 9.74 26.66 -5.29
CA SER A 267 8.48 27.07 -5.89
C SER A 267 8.68 28.46 -6.50
N SER A 268 8.72 28.56 -7.84
CA SER A 268 8.63 29.87 -8.50
C SER A 268 7.30 30.56 -8.23
#